data_AF-A0A2T5NQI5-F1
#
_entry.id   AF-A0A2T5NQI5-F1
#
_cell.length_a   1.000
_cell.length_b   1.000
_cell.length_c   1.000
_cell.angle_alpha   90.00
_cell.angle_beta   90.00
_cell.angle_gamma   90.00
#
_symmetry.space_group_name_H-M   'P 1'
#
loop_
_entity.id
_entity.type
_entity.pdbx_description
1 polymer ?
#
loop_
_entity_poly.entity_id
_entity_poly.type
_entity_poly.pdbx_seq_one_letter_code
_entity_poly.pdbx_strand_id
1 'polypeptide(L)' 'MLASFASAFNQDQRLLTLSLGDGSVAAEQLLPLSLAGEEGVSRSYAYQLTCLSPDGKIELKSLLGLPARLGILDAAG' A
#
# COMPACT_ATOMS: atom_id res chain seq x y z
N MET A 1 -14.91 14.30 19.65
CA MET A 1 -14.78 14.83 18.27
C MET A 1 -13.31 14.78 17.83
N LEU A 2 -12.79 13.57 17.58
CA LEU A 2 -11.51 13.31 16.89
C LEU A 2 -11.73 12.65 15.53
N ALA A 3 -12.90 12.04 15.31
CA ALA A 3 -13.26 11.37 14.06
C ALA A 3 -13.38 12.32 12.85
N SER A 4 -13.67 13.61 13.06
CA SER A 4 -13.83 14.57 11.95
C SER A 4 -12.49 14.91 11.26
N PHE A 5 -11.37 14.83 11.98
CA PHE A 5 -10.03 15.05 11.41
C PHE A 5 -9.43 13.79 10.77
N ALA A 6 -9.90 12.60 11.16
CA ALA A 6 -9.55 11.36 10.47
C ALA A 6 -10.18 11.27 9.06
N SER A 7 -11.27 12.02 8.80
CA SER A 7 -11.92 12.06 7.48
C SER A 7 -11.24 13.00 6.47
N ALA A 8 -10.30 13.85 6.90
CA ALA A 8 -9.58 14.76 5.99
C ALA A 8 -8.51 14.03 5.14
N PHE A 9 -8.27 12.75 5.41
CA PHE A 9 -7.43 11.87 4.59
C PHE A 9 -8.30 10.90 3.80
N ASN A 10 -9.26 11.42 3.03
CA ASN A 10 -9.97 10.60 2.05
C ASN A 10 -9.09 10.42 0.80
N GLN A 11 -8.92 9.18 0.34
CA GLN A 11 -8.29 8.84 -0.93
C GLN A 11 -9.34 8.46 -1.99
N ASP A 12 -10.31 9.33 -2.30
CA ASP A 12 -11.31 9.08 -3.35
C ASP A 12 -10.65 8.84 -4.74
N GLN A 13 -9.40 9.29 -4.90
CA GLN A 13 -8.55 9.02 -6.07
C GLN A 13 -7.23 8.38 -5.61
N ARG A 14 -7.26 7.08 -5.28
CA ARG A 14 -6.03 6.31 -5.01
C ARG A 14 -5.28 6.05 -6.32
N LEU A 15 -4.16 6.75 -6.49
CA LEU A 15 -3.20 6.42 -7.55
C LEU A 15 -2.52 5.07 -7.31
N LEU A 16 -2.42 4.64 -6.04
CA LEU A 16 -1.82 3.37 -5.63
C LEU A 16 -2.77 2.60 -4.71
N THR A 17 -2.97 1.31 -4.99
CA THR A 17 -3.72 0.38 -4.13
C THR A 17 -2.86 -0.82 -3.78
N LEU A 18 -3.02 -1.35 -2.56
CA LEU A 18 -2.24 -2.47 -2.05
C LEU A 18 -3.17 -3.54 -1.49
N SER A 19 -2.91 -4.79 -1.86
CA SER A 19 -3.43 -5.99 -1.19
C SER A 19 -2.27 -6.90 -0.83
N LEU A 20 -2.27 -7.44 0.38
CA LEU A 20 -1.25 -8.39 0.87
C LEU A 20 -1.89 -9.73 1.19
N GLY A 21 -1.21 -10.82 0.87
CA GLY A 21 -1.69 -12.17 1.13
C GLY A 21 -3.03 -12.45 0.42
N ASP A 22 -3.97 -12.99 1.18
CA ASP A 22 -5.37 -13.21 0.81
C ASP A 22 -6.28 -11.99 1.05
N GLY A 23 -5.70 -10.82 1.35
CA GLY A 23 -6.42 -9.61 1.74
C GLY A 23 -6.62 -9.47 3.26
N SER A 24 -5.98 -10.32 4.06
CA SER A 24 -6.02 -10.26 5.54
C SER A 24 -5.46 -8.96 6.14
N VAL A 25 -4.56 -8.27 5.44
CA VAL A 25 -4.14 -6.91 5.82
C VAL A 25 -5.01 -5.90 5.06
N ALA A 26 -5.91 -5.25 5.79
CA ALA A 26 -6.85 -4.30 5.20
C ALA A 26 -6.13 -3.08 4.59
N ALA A 27 -6.65 -2.58 3.46
CA ALA A 27 -6.13 -1.40 2.74
C ALA A 27 -6.13 -0.09 3.55
N GLU A 28 -6.77 -0.10 4.72
CA GLU A 28 -6.84 1.01 5.67
C GLU A 28 -5.78 0.91 6.78
N GLN A 29 -5.23 -0.29 7.02
CA GLN A 29 -4.10 -0.48 7.95
C GLN A 29 -2.78 -0.05 7.31
N LEU A 30 -2.62 -0.23 6.01
CA LEU A 30 -1.46 0.24 5.25
C LEU A 30 -1.92 1.03 4.03
N LEU A 31 -1.68 2.34 4.07
CA LEU A 31 -2.00 3.29 3.02
C LEU A 31 -0.76 3.51 2.13
N PRO A 32 -0.78 3.08 0.85
CA PRO A 32 0.33 3.36 -0.08
C PRO A 32 0.58 4.86 -0.23
N LEU A 33 1.85 5.28 -0.10
CA LEU A 33 2.29 6.66 -0.26
C LEU A 33 3.12 6.85 -1.53
N SER A 34 4.13 6.00 -1.73
CA SER A 34 5.04 6.12 -2.88
C SER A 34 5.60 4.76 -3.27
N LEU A 35 5.82 4.58 -4.57
CA LEU A 35 6.46 3.41 -5.15
C LEU A 35 7.74 3.85 -5.87
N ALA A 36 8.84 3.17 -5.58
CA ALA A 36 10.06 3.20 -6.39
C ALA A 36 10.38 1.79 -6.85
N GLY A 37 10.89 1.62 -8.07
CA GLY A 37 11.20 0.30 -8.60
C GLY A 37 12.29 0.29 -9.64
N GLU A 38 12.96 -0.85 -9.73
CA GLU A 38 13.95 -1.17 -10.75
C GLU A 38 13.53 -2.42 -11.49
N GLU A 39 13.61 -2.36 -12.82
CA GLU A 39 13.31 -3.47 -13.72
C GLU A 39 14.37 -3.60 -14.81
N GLY A 40 14.40 -4.74 -15.49
CA GLY A 40 15.25 -4.94 -16.65
C GLY A 40 15.04 -6.28 -17.31
N VAL A 41 15.41 -6.35 -18.60
CA VAL A 41 15.35 -7.58 -19.37
C VAL A 41 16.21 -8.66 -18.69
N SER A 42 15.61 -9.81 -18.42
CA SER A 42 16.27 -10.96 -17.77
C SER A 42 16.87 -10.65 -16.38
N ARG A 43 16.35 -9.63 -15.69
CA ARG A 43 16.68 -9.33 -14.29
C ARG A 43 15.43 -9.48 -13.43
N SER A 44 15.64 -9.78 -12.15
CA SER A 44 14.57 -9.67 -11.17
C SER A 44 14.13 -8.22 -11.05
N TYR A 45 12.82 -8.01 -10.89
CA TYR A 45 12.29 -6.71 -10.49
C TYR A 45 12.48 -6.52 -8.98
N ALA A 46 12.62 -5.27 -8.56
CA ALA A 46 12.63 -4.91 -7.15
C ALA A 46 11.82 -3.61 -6.97
N TYR A 47 10.83 -3.66 -6.08
CA TYR A 47 10.00 -2.51 -5.74
C TYR A 47 10.08 -2.20 -4.25
N GLN A 48 10.25 -0.92 -3.95
CA GLN A 48 10.12 -0.37 -2.60
C GLN A 48 8.81 0.41 -2.52
N LEU A 49 7.89 -0.08 -1.69
CA LEU A 49 6.64 0.58 -1.39
C LEU A 49 6.70 1.22 -0.01
N THR A 50 6.51 2.53 0.06
CA THR A 50 6.34 3.26 1.32
C THR A 50 4.87 3.33 1.66
N CYS A 51 4.51 2.92 2.88
CA CYS A 51 3.14 2.96 3.40
C CYS A 51 3.05 3.83 4.65
N LEU A 52 1.91 4.48 4.83
CA LEU A 52 1.51 5.13 6.08
C LEU A 52 0.53 4.23 6.83
N SER A 53 0.60 4.25 8.15
CA SER A 53 -0.39 3.57 8.99
C SER A 53 -0.73 4.42 10.20
N PRO A 54 -2.02 4.53 10.56
CA PRO A 54 -2.42 5.06 11.86
C PRO A 54 -2.25 4.04 13.00
N ASP A 55 -2.04 2.75 12.69
CA ASP A 55 -1.88 1.68 13.67
C ASP A 55 -0.40 1.43 14.00
N GLY A 56 0.03 1.89 15.17
CA GLY A 56 1.37 1.65 15.69
C GLY A 56 1.64 0.23 16.21
N LYS A 57 0.65 -0.68 16.15
CA LYS A 57 0.75 -2.04 16.69
C LYS A 57 0.88 -3.12 15.62
N ILE A 58 1.07 -2.76 14.36
CA ILE A 58 1.23 -3.73 13.27
C ILE A 58 2.41 -4.66 13.56
N GLU A 59 2.13 -5.97 13.63
CA GLU A 59 3.17 -6.98 13.79
C GLU A 59 3.96 -7.15 12.49
N LEU A 60 5.17 -6.59 12.40
CA LEU A 60 5.97 -6.60 11.17
C LEU A 60 6.26 -8.01 10.63
N LYS A 61 6.44 -9.00 11.51
CA LYS A 61 6.65 -10.40 11.11
C LYS A 61 5.48 -10.97 10.30
N SER A 62 4.27 -10.48 10.54
CA SER A 62 3.07 -10.93 9.82
C SER A 62 3.05 -10.50 8.35
N LEU A 63 3.85 -9.50 7.99
CA LEU A 63 3.95 -8.97 6.63
C LEU A 63 4.99 -9.70 5.77
N LEU A 64 5.85 -10.51 6.38
CA LEU A 64 6.97 -11.17 5.69
C LEU A 64 6.49 -12.37 4.87
N GLY A 65 6.96 -12.46 3.63
CA GLY A 65 6.68 -13.60 2.74
C GLY A 65 5.26 -13.60 2.15
N LEU A 66 4.45 -12.57 2.42
CA LEU A 66 3.15 -12.42 1.79
C LEU A 66 3.30 -12.00 0.32
N PRO A 67 2.52 -12.58 -0.61
CA PRO A 67 2.39 -12.00 -1.94
C PRO A 67 1.75 -10.61 -1.84
N ALA A 68 2.26 -9.67 -2.62
CA ALA A 68 1.72 -8.32 -2.71
C ALA A 68 1.15 -8.07 -4.11
N ARG A 69 -0.06 -7.52 -4.17
CA ARG A 69 -0.63 -6.96 -5.39
C ARG A 69 -0.69 -5.45 -5.25
N LEU A 70 -0.03 -4.77 -6.19
CA LEU A 70 -0.07 -3.32 -6.31
C LEU A 70 -0.91 -2.94 -7.52
N GLY A 71 -1.93 -2.10 -7.33
CA GLY A 71 -2.63 -1.42 -8.41
C GLY A 71 -2.08 -0.01 -8.59
N ILE A 72 -1.90 0.39 -9.84
CA ILE A 72 -1.49 1.75 -10.22
C ILE A 72 -2.59 2.29 -11.13
N LEU A 73 -3.21 3.39 -10.73
CA LEU A 73 -4.19 4.09 -11.57
C LEU A 73 -3.45 4.80 -12.70
N ASP A 74 -3.83 4.54 -13.94
CA ASP A 74 -3.26 5.21 -15.09
C ASP A 74 -4.15 6.37 -15.57
N ALA A 75 -3.77 7.01 -16.67
CA ALA A 75 -4.48 8.17 -17.21
C ALA A 75 -5.88 7.83 -17.78
N ALA A 76 -6.18 6.56 -18.03
CA ALA A 76 -7.48 6.10 -18.51
C ALA A 76 -8.49 5.87 -17.37
N GLY A 77 -8.04 5.93 -16.11
CA GLY A 77 -8.84 5.66 -14.91
C GLY A 77 -8.90 4.18 -14.57
#